data_AF-A0A1F8C1S1-F1
#
_entry.id   AF-A0A1F8C1S1-F1
#
_cell.length_a   1.000
_cell.length_b   1.000
_cell.length_c   1.000
_cell.angle_alpha   90.00
_cell.angle_beta   90.00
_cell.angle_gamma   90.00
#
_symmetry.space_group_name_H-M   'P 1'
#
loop_
_entity.id
_entity.type
_entity.pdbx_description
1 polymer ?
#
loop_
_entity_poly.entity_id
_entity_poly.type
_entity_poly.pdbx_seq_one_letter_code
_entity_poly.pdbx_strand_id
1 'polypeptide(L)'
;MSPLLERDFEFPDYGLKFVRDGEAVAVDGAFKNHDSIAKKHGLGEESDKIGSLGRKWAVDDAGIIYEDSEGKIVVTGSSTTCAKRSSNTANARLDTLEIVAEITGKETTSKF
;
A
#
# COMPACT_ATOMS: atom_id res chain seq x y z
N MET A 1 7.09 11.96 -10.06
CA MET A 1 8.06 11.52 -9.03
C MET A 1 7.43 10.35 -8.30
N SER A 2 7.93 9.14 -8.53
CA SER A 2 7.48 7.92 -7.84
C SER A 2 7.88 8.00 -6.36
N PRO A 3 6.98 7.76 -5.38
CA PRO A 3 7.32 7.91 -3.97
C PRO A 3 7.78 6.56 -3.45
N LEU A 4 8.88 6.08 -4.03
CA LEU A 4 9.55 4.88 -3.59
C LEU A 4 10.01 5.05 -2.13
N LEU A 5 9.94 3.95 -1.39
CA LEU A 5 10.59 3.71 -0.09
C LEU A 5 12.13 3.86 -0.14
N GLU A 6 12.69 4.45 -1.19
CA GLU A 6 14.10 4.73 -1.47
C GLU A 6 14.69 5.90 -0.68
N ARG A 7 13.90 6.57 0.17
CA ARG A 7 14.46 7.51 1.16
C ARG A 7 14.57 6.80 2.49
N ASP A 8 15.60 7.12 3.26
CA ASP A 8 15.71 6.82 4.69
C ASP A 8 14.39 7.23 5.39
N PHE A 9 13.45 6.29 5.47
CA PHE A 9 12.14 6.46 6.07
C PHE A 9 12.15 5.61 7.33
N GLU A 10 12.12 6.27 8.47
CA GLU A 10 11.83 5.60 9.73
C GLU A 10 10.35 5.24 9.76
N PHE A 11 10.06 3.96 10.00
CA PHE A 11 8.69 3.55 10.27
C PHE A 11 8.31 4.03 11.68
N PRO A 12 7.31 4.93 11.81
CA PRO A 12 6.79 5.24 13.13
C PRO A 12 6.13 4.00 13.74
N ASP A 13 6.07 3.92 15.07
CA ASP A 13 5.51 2.77 15.82
C ASP A 13 4.08 2.38 15.40
N TYR A 14 3.31 3.32 14.82
CA TYR A 14 1.94 3.13 14.35
C TYR A 14 1.83 2.77 12.86
N GLY A 15 2.96 2.62 12.15
CA GLY A 15 3.05 2.33 10.74
C GLY A 15 2.69 3.49 9.81
N LEU A 16 2.76 3.22 8.51
CA LEU A 16 2.37 4.13 7.43
C LEU A 16 1.26 3.49 6.62
N LYS A 17 0.39 4.30 6.03
CA LYS A 17 -0.53 3.80 5.02
C LYS A 17 0.17 3.74 3.69
N PHE A 18 -0.10 2.70 2.93
CA PHE A 18 0.42 2.56 1.58
C PHE A 18 -0.68 2.34 0.55
N VAL A 19 -0.34 2.67 -0.69
CA VAL A 19 -1.09 2.37 -1.91
C VAL A 19 -0.12 1.81 -2.94
N ARG A 20 -0.50 0.75 -3.63
CA ARG A 20 0.24 0.19 -4.76
C ARG A 20 -0.59 0.23 -6.04
N ASP A 21 0.03 0.61 -7.15
CA ASP A 21 -0.51 0.46 -8.49
C ASP A 21 0.64 0.05 -9.44
N GLY A 22 0.56 -1.15 -10.02
CA GLY A 22 1.69 -1.76 -10.72
C GLY A 22 2.90 -1.96 -9.79
N GLU A 23 4.08 -1.54 -10.26
CA GLU A 23 5.36 -1.58 -9.52
C GLU A 23 5.55 -0.38 -8.57
N ALA A 24 4.65 0.61 -8.62
CA ALA A 24 4.77 1.80 -7.79
C ALA A 24 4.06 1.61 -6.45
N VAL A 25 4.79 1.83 -5.36
CA VAL A 25 4.26 1.90 -3.99
C VAL A 25 4.39 3.34 -3.50
N ALA A 26 3.32 3.90 -2.96
CA ALA A 26 3.32 5.20 -2.29
C ALA A 26 2.95 5.03 -0.82
N VAL A 27 3.63 5.75 0.07
CA VAL A 27 3.35 5.76 1.51
C VAL A 27 3.04 7.16 2.02
N ASP A 28 2.19 7.25 3.04
CA ASP A 28 1.91 8.47 3.79
C ASP A 28 1.50 8.11 5.23
N GLY A 29 1.31 9.11 6.10
CA GLY A 29 0.98 8.88 7.52
C GLY A 29 -0.25 7.97 7.72
N ALA A 30 -0.24 7.14 8.76
CA ALA A 30 -1.29 6.15 9.03
C ALA A 30 -2.72 6.70 9.10
N PHE A 31 -2.89 7.99 9.41
CA PHE A 31 -4.20 8.63 9.49
C PHE A 31 -4.73 9.14 8.14
N LYS A 32 -3.96 9.08 7.06
CA LYS A 32 -4.40 9.51 5.72
C LYS A 32 -5.39 8.52 5.10
N ASN A 33 -6.15 8.94 4.10
CA ASN A 33 -7.02 8.04 3.36
C ASN A 33 -6.30 7.49 2.14
N HIS A 34 -6.53 6.21 1.80
CA HIS A 34 -5.91 5.56 0.65
C HIS A 34 -6.19 6.33 -0.66
N ASP A 35 -7.42 6.79 -0.91
CA ASP A 35 -7.76 7.65 -2.07
C ASP A 35 -6.92 8.93 -2.12
N SER A 36 -6.67 9.55 -0.97
CA SER A 36 -5.88 10.79 -0.91
C SER A 36 -4.42 10.54 -1.25
N ILE A 37 -3.85 9.42 -0.78
CA ILE A 37 -2.49 8.99 -1.11
C ILE A 37 -2.39 8.70 -2.61
N ALA A 38 -3.31 7.89 -3.13
CA ALA A 38 -3.36 7.51 -4.54
C ALA A 38 -3.44 8.74 -5.46
N LYS A 39 -4.37 9.68 -5.19
CA LYS A 39 -4.51 10.94 -5.94
C LYS A 39 -3.28 11.83 -5.85
N LYS A 40 -2.74 12.02 -4.65
CA LYS A 40 -1.54 12.85 -4.41
C LYS A 40 -0.34 12.35 -5.22
N HIS A 41 -0.24 11.03 -5.39
CA HIS A 41 0.88 10.38 -6.05
C HIS A 41 0.60 9.93 -7.49
N GLY A 42 -0.61 10.19 -8.01
CA GLY A 42 -1.01 9.80 -9.36
C GLY A 42 -1.02 8.29 -9.59
N LEU A 43 -1.31 7.50 -8.54
CA LEU A 43 -1.41 6.04 -8.61
C LEU A 43 -2.87 5.62 -8.67
N GLY A 44 -3.19 4.62 -9.48
CA GLY A 44 -4.56 4.14 -9.66
C GLY A 44 -5.39 5.03 -10.58
N GLU A 45 -6.68 4.71 -10.67
CA GLU A 45 -7.64 5.40 -11.52
C GLU A 45 -8.96 5.65 -10.80
N GLU A 46 -9.72 6.64 -11.26
CA GLU A 46 -11.08 6.80 -10.78
C GLU A 46 -11.95 5.63 -11.28
N SER A 47 -12.73 5.08 -10.37
CA SER A 47 -13.62 3.94 -10.57
C SER A 47 -15.06 4.41 -10.38
N ASP A 48 -15.90 4.07 -11.36
CA ASP A 48 -17.35 4.28 -11.28
C ASP A 48 -18.00 3.42 -10.19
N LYS A 49 -17.32 2.37 -9.74
CA LYS A 49 -17.74 1.57 -8.59
C LYS A 49 -17.31 2.27 -7.31
N ILE A 50 -18.30 2.73 -6.54
CA ILE A 50 -18.11 3.22 -5.18
C ILE A 50 -17.81 2.01 -4.29
N GLY A 51 -16.58 1.94 -3.76
CA GLY A 51 -16.21 0.98 -2.74
C GLY A 51 -17.03 1.18 -1.46
N SER A 52 -17.02 0.19 -0.56
CA SER A 52 -17.86 0.10 0.64
C SER A 52 -17.76 1.28 1.64
N LEU A 53 -16.86 2.24 1.40
CA LEU A 53 -16.66 3.45 2.23
C LEU A 53 -16.77 4.75 1.42
N GLY A 54 -17.51 4.77 0.31
CA GLY A 54 -17.63 5.97 -0.53
C GLY A 54 -16.39 6.25 -1.40
N ARG A 55 -15.46 5.29 -1.46
CA ARG A 55 -14.17 5.43 -2.14
C ARG A 55 -14.32 5.19 -3.63
N LYS A 56 -13.68 6.02 -4.45
CA LYS A 56 -13.78 5.97 -5.92
C LYS A 56 -12.44 5.79 -6.59
N TRP A 57 -11.36 5.60 -5.85
CA TRP A 57 -10.05 5.40 -6.44
C TRP A 57 -9.67 3.92 -6.41
N ALA A 58 -9.42 3.34 -7.57
CA ALA A 58 -9.06 1.94 -7.74
C ALA A 58 -7.55 1.80 -7.86
N VAL A 59 -6.99 0.98 -6.98
CA VAL A 59 -5.55 0.66 -6.91
C VAL A 59 -5.40 -0.86 -6.82
N ASP A 60 -4.19 -1.37 -7.03
CA ASP A 60 -3.94 -2.82 -6.99
C ASP A 60 -3.95 -3.37 -5.56
N ASP A 61 -3.29 -2.70 -4.62
CA ASP A 61 -3.28 -3.03 -3.20
C ASP A 61 -3.19 -1.76 -2.35
N ALA A 62 -3.64 -1.85 -1.10
CA ALA A 62 -3.51 -0.78 -0.13
C ALA A 62 -3.74 -1.31 1.28
N GLY A 63 -3.05 -0.72 2.24
CA GLY A 63 -3.06 -1.19 3.62
C GLY A 63 -2.20 -0.32 4.51
N ILE A 64 -1.60 -0.96 5.52
CA ILE A 64 -0.63 -0.40 6.45
C ILE A 64 0.68 -1.16 6.29
N ILE A 65 1.79 -0.44 6.34
CA ILE A 65 3.15 -0.97 6.28
C ILE A 65 3.94 -0.44 7.49
N TYR A 66 4.66 -1.31 8.17
CA TYR A 66 5.48 -0.94 9.33
C TYR A 66 6.67 -1.89 9.46
N GLU A 67 7.67 -1.50 10.24
CA GLU A 67 8.80 -2.37 10.58
C GLU A 67 8.57 -2.97 11.97
N ASP A 68 8.77 -4.28 12.12
CA ASP A 68 8.66 -4.94 13.43
C ASP A 68 9.95 -4.84 14.25
N SER A 69 9.93 -5.39 15.46
CA SER A 69 11.07 -5.39 16.37
C SER A 69 12.27 -6.21 15.88
N GLU A 70 12.09 -7.06 14.87
CA GLU A 70 13.16 -7.84 14.24
C GLU A 70 13.73 -7.14 12.99
N GLY A 71 13.22 -5.96 12.64
CA GLY A 71 13.63 -5.21 11.45
C GLY A 71 12.99 -5.70 10.15
N LYS A 72 11.93 -6.53 10.23
CA LYS A 72 11.18 -7.02 9.08
C LYS A 72 10.06 -6.07 8.72
N ILE A 73 9.80 -5.93 7.43
CA ILE A 73 8.70 -5.10 6.95
C ILE A 73 7.40 -5.91 6.95
N VAL A 74 6.42 -5.44 7.73
CA VAL A 74 5.11 -6.06 7.84
C VAL A 74 4.09 -5.25 7.05
N VAL A 75 3.38 -5.92 6.13
CA VAL A 75 2.30 -5.35 5.32
C VAL A 75 0.95 -5.95 5.76
N THR A 76 0.07 -5.13 6.30
CA THR A 76 -1.20 -5.56 6.90
C THR A 76 -2.39 -4.70 6.49
N GLY A 77 -3.58 -5.15 6.87
CA GLY A 77 -4.86 -4.51 6.58
C GLY A 77 -5.26 -4.69 5.13
N SER A 78 -6.50 -4.34 4.84
CA SER A 78 -7.01 -4.26 3.47
C SER A 78 -7.65 -2.90 3.27
N SER A 79 -7.54 -2.37 2.06
CA SER A 79 -8.29 -1.21 1.66
C SER A 79 -9.48 -1.63 0.80
N THR A 80 -10.61 -0.96 1.02
CA THR A 80 -11.77 -1.06 0.12
C THR A 80 -11.55 -0.34 -1.22
N THR A 81 -10.36 0.26 -1.44
CA THR A 81 -9.90 0.85 -2.71
C THR A 81 -9.26 -0.16 -3.67
N CYS A 82 -9.07 -1.42 -3.27
CA CYS A 82 -8.41 -2.45 -4.09
C CYS A 82 -9.31 -2.97 -5.25
N ALA A 83 -9.90 -2.06 -6.02
CA ALA A 83 -10.95 -2.37 -6.98
C ALA A 83 -10.42 -2.92 -8.32
N LYS A 84 -9.16 -2.68 -8.70
CA LYS A 84 -8.62 -3.14 -9.99
C LYS A 84 -8.61 -4.67 -10.09
N ARG A 85 -8.13 -5.37 -9.07
CA ARG A 85 -8.02 -6.84 -9.13
C ARG A 85 -9.28 -7.61 -8.75
N SER A 86 -10.32 -6.92 -8.25
CA SER A 86 -11.74 -7.34 -8.07
C SER A 86 -12.07 -8.76 -7.54
N SER A 87 -11.09 -9.58 -7.18
CA SER A 87 -11.26 -11.00 -6.80
C SER A 87 -10.02 -11.65 -6.20
N ASN A 88 -8.82 -11.03 -6.27
CA ASN A 88 -7.59 -11.69 -5.82
C ASN A 88 -6.69 -10.78 -4.96
N THR A 89 -7.19 -10.44 -3.78
CA THR A 89 -6.47 -9.64 -2.77
C THR A 89 -5.22 -10.34 -2.25
N ALA A 90 -5.22 -11.68 -2.20
CA ALA A 90 -4.06 -12.48 -1.80
C ALA A 90 -2.88 -12.29 -2.76
N ASN A 91 -3.11 -12.42 -4.07
CA ASN A 91 -2.04 -12.17 -5.06
C ASN A 91 -1.61 -10.69 -5.05
N ALA A 92 -2.55 -9.75 -4.90
CA ALA A 92 -2.19 -8.34 -4.82
C ALA A 92 -1.25 -8.04 -3.66
N ARG A 93 -1.44 -8.71 -2.51
CA ARG A 93 -0.56 -8.62 -1.33
C ARG A 93 0.81 -9.25 -1.57
N LEU A 94 0.86 -10.42 -2.21
CA LEU A 94 2.12 -11.08 -2.54
C LEU A 94 2.98 -10.20 -3.47
N ASP A 95 2.37 -9.65 -4.53
CA ASP A 95 3.06 -8.72 -5.44
C ASP A 95 3.59 -7.49 -4.66
N THR A 96 2.81 -6.96 -3.70
CA THR A 96 3.26 -5.86 -2.84
C THR A 96 4.45 -6.23 -1.97
N LEU A 97 4.46 -7.44 -1.37
CA LEU A 97 5.57 -7.90 -0.54
C LEU A 97 6.86 -8.00 -1.37
N GLU A 98 6.79 -8.58 -2.56
CA GLU A 98 7.94 -8.71 -3.47
C GLU A 98 8.53 -7.34 -3.82
N ILE A 99 7.69 -6.40 -4.27
CA ILE A 99 8.12 -5.04 -4.62
C ILE A 99 8.72 -4.32 -3.39
N VAL A 100 8.09 -4.42 -2.22
CA VAL A 100 8.62 -3.80 -1.00
C VAL A 100 9.96 -4.42 -0.59
N ALA A 101 10.12 -5.73 -0.72
CA ALA A 101 11.39 -6.41 -0.44
C ALA A 101 12.50 -5.93 -1.37
N GLU A 102 12.20 -5.78 -2.66
CA GLU A 102 13.14 -5.24 -3.65
C GLU A 102 13.55 -3.80 -3.36
N ILE A 103 12.59 -2.94 -2.98
CA ILE A 103 12.87 -1.52 -2.70
C ILE A 103 13.66 -1.36 -1.40
N THR A 104 13.29 -2.10 -0.36
CA THR A 104 13.85 -1.91 0.99
C THR A 104 15.08 -2.77 1.25
N GLY A 105 15.30 -3.83 0.47
CA GLY A 105 16.32 -4.85 0.73
C GLY A 105 16.09 -5.64 2.02
N LYS A 106 14.88 -5.58 2.59
CA LYS A 106 14.51 -6.22 3.86
C LYS A 106 13.58 -7.40 3.64
N GLU A 107 13.59 -8.34 4.57
CA GLU A 107 12.59 -9.40 4.61
C GLU A 107 11.20 -8.80 4.85
N THR A 108 10.20 -9.30 4.12
CA THR A 108 8.82 -8.84 4.19
C THR A 108 7.87 -9.94 4.63
N THR A 109 6.83 -9.60 5.39
CA THR A 109 5.76 -10.53 5.75
C THR A 109 4.39 -9.85 5.73
N SER A 110 3.32 -10.61 5.54
CA SER A 110 1.97 -10.09 5.66
C SER A 110 1.25 -10.65 6.88
N LYS A 111 0.52 -9.78 7.58
CA LYS A 111 -0.47 -10.20 8.59
C LYS A 111 -1.86 -9.89 8.05
N PHE A 112 -2.66 -10.94 7.83
CA PHE A 112 -4.07 -10.84 7.45
C PHE A 112 -4.95 -10.59 8.68
#